data_AF-C6LA20-F1
#
_entry.id   AF-C6LA20-F1
#
_cell.length_a   1.000
_cell.length_b   1.000
_cell.length_c   1.000
_cell.angle_alpha   90.00
_cell.angle_beta   90.00
_cell.angle_gamma   90.00
#
_symmetry.space_group_name_H-M   'P 1'
#
loop_
_entity.id
_entity.type
_entity.pdbx_description
1 polymer ?
#
loop_
_entity_poly.entity_id
_entity_poly.type
_entity_poly.pdbx_seq_one_letter_code
_entity_poly.pdbx_strand_id
1 'polypeptide(L)'
;MDDASRKMLEDYIKAFQSLNDFYKKSSQAFQAMLELSPEMKRRYELMVQQEKFAEQVDEVIDGKRSQYNALKVCDTPPILLETGMSQLPMLFTQKHLADCIHPKKDGADSYHEISIEQIKNMPVLIAEPVMIYDSLSRNDSVVVVTSETDKEHLPVIISIRPDGQGTYEMQRVASNFITSIYGRTNFEAHLQRVISQDKLLFCSKQKSRELFRVSGVQFPGCLDGIGFDIIIRQSRNIVNSHIPEEREETAAKTAAEQEQIHLQEVQKESSAQEAEAVRQKEQQAEKTEKEQQRNLKR
;
A
#
# COMPACT_ATOMS: atom_id res chain seq x y z
N MET A 1 -25.67 -61.93 8.34
CA MET A 1 -25.28 -60.87 9.28
C MET A 1 -26.15 -61.05 10.52
N ASP A 2 -25.57 -61.38 11.66
CA ASP A 2 -26.30 -61.55 12.91
C ASP A 2 -26.78 -60.19 13.47
N ASP A 3 -27.73 -60.22 14.39
CA ASP A 3 -28.35 -59.01 14.96
C ASP A 3 -27.35 -58.11 15.72
N ALA A 4 -26.31 -58.70 16.34
CA ALA A 4 -25.28 -57.91 17.03
C ALA A 4 -24.41 -57.16 16.02
N SER A 5 -24.05 -57.80 14.91
CA SER A 5 -23.33 -57.16 13.79
C SER A 5 -24.13 -56.03 13.13
N ARG A 6 -25.45 -56.19 12.98
CA ARG A 6 -26.32 -55.12 12.45
C ARG A 6 -26.40 -53.92 13.40
N LYS A 7 -26.58 -54.18 14.70
CA LYS A 7 -26.63 -53.13 15.72
C LYS A 7 -25.32 -52.34 15.81
N MET A 8 -24.17 -53.02 15.76
CA MET A 8 -22.85 -52.38 15.73
C MET A 8 -22.67 -51.45 14.51
N LEU A 9 -23.15 -51.87 13.33
CA LEU A 9 -23.08 -51.04 12.13
C LEU A 9 -23.99 -49.81 12.23
N GLU A 10 -25.20 -49.96 12.77
CA GLU A 10 -26.11 -48.83 13.00
C GLU A 10 -25.56 -47.81 14.01
N ASP A 11 -24.94 -48.29 15.09
CA ASP A 11 -24.30 -47.44 16.09
C ASP A 11 -23.10 -46.68 15.49
N TYR A 12 -22.30 -47.34 14.63
CA TYR A 12 -21.21 -46.68 13.90
C TYR A 12 -21.72 -45.59 12.94
N ILE A 13 -22.79 -45.88 12.17
CA ILE A 13 -23.39 -44.91 11.25
C ILE A 13 -23.91 -43.69 12.02
N LYS A 14 -24.59 -43.90 13.16
CA LYS A 14 -25.08 -42.79 14.01
C LYS A 14 -23.94 -41.96 14.58
N ALA A 15 -22.87 -42.60 15.06
CA ALA A 15 -21.69 -41.90 15.56
C ALA A 15 -21.02 -41.06 14.45
N PHE A 16 -20.88 -41.63 13.25
CA PHE A 16 -20.33 -40.92 12.09
C PHE A 16 -21.19 -39.72 11.67
N GLN A 17 -22.52 -39.88 11.63
CA GLN A 17 -23.46 -38.79 11.34
C GLN A 17 -23.38 -37.68 12.39
N SER A 18 -23.38 -38.03 13.68
CA SER A 18 -23.27 -37.06 14.76
C SER A 18 -21.95 -36.29 14.72
N LEU A 19 -20.85 -36.95 14.36
CA LEU A 19 -19.54 -36.32 14.18
C LEU A 19 -19.58 -35.34 13.00
N ASN A 20 -20.13 -35.75 11.86
CA ASN A 20 -20.25 -34.91 10.67
C ASN A 20 -21.15 -33.68 10.92
N ASP A 21 -22.25 -33.85 11.64
CA ASP A 21 -23.13 -32.75 12.04
C ASP A 21 -22.43 -31.77 12.99
N PHE A 22 -21.60 -32.27 13.91
CA PHE A 22 -20.76 -31.43 14.76
C PHE A 22 -19.78 -30.60 13.93
N TYR A 23 -19.05 -31.22 13.00
CA TYR A 23 -18.13 -30.52 12.08
C TYR A 23 -18.84 -29.48 11.23
N LYS A 24 -20.04 -29.78 10.73
CA LYS A 24 -20.82 -28.83 9.93
C LYS A 24 -21.25 -27.62 10.75
N LYS A 25 -21.76 -27.86 11.98
CA LYS A 25 -22.17 -26.78 12.89
C LYS A 25 -20.99 -25.92 13.33
N SER A 26 -19.85 -26.52 13.65
CA SER A 26 -18.65 -25.78 14.03
C SER A 26 -18.09 -24.95 12.88
N SER A 27 -18.08 -25.49 11.66
CA SER A 27 -17.71 -24.74 10.44
C SER A 27 -18.65 -23.55 10.20
N GLN A 28 -19.97 -23.75 10.32
CA GLN A 28 -20.95 -22.66 10.18
C GLN A 28 -20.78 -21.58 11.25
N ALA A 29 -20.57 -21.96 12.50
CA ALA A 29 -20.34 -21.02 13.59
C ALA A 29 -19.05 -20.20 13.37
N PHE A 30 -17.99 -20.84 12.86
CA PHE A 30 -16.75 -20.16 12.50
C PHE A 30 -16.96 -19.17 11.34
N GLN A 31 -17.69 -19.54 10.29
CA GLN A 31 -18.01 -18.62 9.20
C GLN A 31 -18.84 -17.42 9.69
N ALA A 32 -19.86 -17.65 10.52
CA ALA A 32 -20.63 -16.57 11.14
C ALA A 32 -19.74 -15.66 12.01
N MET A 33 -18.76 -16.22 12.71
CA MET A 33 -17.79 -15.46 13.50
C MET A 33 -16.86 -14.59 12.65
N LEU A 34 -16.39 -15.10 11.50
CA LEU A 34 -15.61 -14.33 10.55
C LEU A 34 -16.43 -13.18 9.96
N GLU A 35 -17.73 -13.38 9.69
CA GLU A 35 -18.60 -12.32 9.18
C GLU A 35 -18.86 -11.20 10.21
N LEU A 36 -18.82 -11.52 11.50
CA LEU A 36 -19.03 -10.55 12.58
C LEU A 36 -17.82 -9.63 12.83
N SER A 37 -16.62 -9.98 12.35
CA SER A 37 -15.42 -9.15 12.48
C SER A 37 -14.62 -9.08 11.18
N PRO A 38 -14.69 -7.93 10.48
CA PRO A 38 -13.89 -7.69 9.29
C PRO A 38 -12.37 -7.88 9.51
N GLU A 39 -11.88 -7.55 10.71
CA GLU A 39 -10.46 -7.73 11.06
C GLU A 39 -10.09 -9.22 11.16
N MET A 40 -10.90 -10.03 11.84
CA MET A 40 -10.65 -11.48 11.92
C MET A 40 -10.75 -12.14 10.56
N LYS A 41 -11.73 -11.74 9.74
CA LYS A 41 -11.85 -12.22 8.36
C LYS A 41 -10.61 -11.91 7.54
N ARG A 42 -10.13 -10.66 7.58
CA ARG A 42 -8.88 -10.27 6.90
C ARG A 42 -7.69 -11.09 7.36
N ARG A 43 -7.51 -11.28 8.67
CA ARG A 43 -6.40 -12.09 9.23
C ARG A 43 -6.49 -13.54 8.80
N TYR A 44 -7.68 -14.13 8.79
CA TYR A 44 -7.89 -15.49 8.32
C TYR A 44 -7.59 -15.64 6.82
N GLU A 45 -8.06 -14.70 5.99
CA GLU A 45 -7.78 -14.70 4.56
C GLU A 45 -6.27 -14.58 4.27
N LEU A 46 -5.56 -13.73 5.02
CA LEU A 46 -4.10 -13.63 4.92
C LEU A 46 -3.40 -14.92 5.34
N MET A 47 -3.85 -15.57 6.42
CA MET A 47 -3.31 -16.86 6.86
C MET A 47 -3.48 -17.94 5.78
N VAL A 48 -4.67 -18.03 5.18
CA VAL A 48 -4.94 -19.00 4.09
C VAL A 48 -4.08 -18.69 2.86
N GLN A 49 -3.86 -17.42 2.52
CA GLN A 49 -2.96 -17.04 1.42
C GLN A 49 -1.50 -17.40 1.73
N GLN A 50 -1.05 -17.16 2.96
CA GLN A 50 0.28 -17.52 3.42
C GLN A 50 0.50 -19.04 3.34
N GLU A 51 -0.44 -19.85 3.84
CA GLU A 51 -0.35 -21.31 3.79
C GLU A 51 -0.26 -21.82 2.34
N LYS A 52 -1.12 -21.32 1.45
CA LYS A 52 -1.08 -21.66 0.02
C LYS A 52 0.22 -21.26 -0.64
N PHE A 53 0.79 -20.10 -0.29
CA PHE A 53 2.09 -19.69 -0.83
C PHE A 53 3.23 -20.53 -0.25
N ALA A 54 3.15 -20.88 1.03
CA ALA A 54 4.16 -21.71 1.69
C ALA A 54 4.24 -23.11 1.06
N GLU A 55 3.10 -23.75 0.81
CA GLU A 55 3.03 -25.04 0.10
C GLU A 55 3.69 -24.94 -1.28
N GLN A 56 3.36 -23.88 -2.02
CA GLN A 56 3.95 -23.61 -3.33
C GLN A 56 5.48 -23.43 -3.29
N VAL A 57 6.03 -22.83 -2.23
CA VAL A 57 7.47 -22.69 -2.00
C VAL A 57 8.09 -24.06 -1.70
N ASP A 58 7.47 -24.84 -0.81
CA ASP A 58 7.93 -26.18 -0.46
C ASP A 58 7.96 -27.11 -1.67
N GLU A 59 6.94 -27.06 -2.54
CA GLU A 59 6.92 -27.83 -3.80
C GLU A 59 8.08 -27.48 -4.74
N VAL A 60 8.51 -26.21 -4.79
CA VAL A 60 9.67 -25.81 -5.61
C VAL A 60 10.96 -26.31 -5.01
N ILE A 61 11.12 -26.18 -3.69
CA ILE A 61 12.30 -26.68 -2.97
C ILE A 61 12.43 -28.20 -3.13
N ASP A 62 11.31 -28.92 -3.07
CA ASP A 62 11.22 -30.37 -3.27
C ASP A 62 11.34 -30.79 -4.75
N GLY A 63 11.41 -29.84 -5.69
CA GLY A 63 11.50 -30.12 -7.13
C GLY A 63 10.23 -30.72 -7.74
N LYS A 64 9.08 -30.60 -7.07
CA LYS A 64 7.79 -31.15 -7.50
C LYS A 64 7.05 -30.26 -8.51
N ARG A 65 7.46 -29.01 -8.64
CA ARG A 65 6.78 -28.01 -9.48
C ARG A 65 7.49 -27.77 -10.81
N SER A 66 6.71 -27.52 -11.87
CA SER A 66 7.24 -27.14 -13.19
C SER A 66 8.04 -25.83 -13.12
N GLN A 67 9.29 -25.85 -13.58
CA GLN A 67 10.21 -24.71 -13.59
C GLN A 67 9.73 -23.49 -14.40
N TYR A 68 8.77 -23.69 -15.31
CA TYR A 68 8.27 -22.64 -16.20
C TYR A 68 7.16 -21.78 -15.56
N ASN A 69 6.62 -22.20 -14.42
CA ASN A 69 5.56 -21.49 -13.72
C ASN A 69 6.14 -20.61 -12.61
N ALA A 70 5.72 -19.34 -12.61
CA ALA A 70 5.87 -18.49 -11.44
C ALA A 70 4.98 -18.98 -10.29
N LEU A 71 5.33 -18.54 -9.09
CA LEU A 71 4.57 -18.71 -7.88
C LEU A 71 3.57 -17.56 -7.75
N LYS A 72 2.32 -17.86 -7.40
CA LYS A 72 1.34 -16.83 -7.03
C LYS A 72 1.48 -16.55 -5.54
N VAL A 73 1.96 -15.36 -5.19
CA VAL A 73 2.18 -14.92 -3.80
C VAL A 73 0.84 -14.57 -3.16
N CYS A 74 0.15 -13.60 -3.73
CA CYS A 74 -1.19 -13.18 -3.30
C CYS A 74 -1.87 -12.44 -4.46
N ASP A 75 -3.12 -12.03 -4.27
CA ASP A 75 -3.70 -10.95 -5.09
C ASP A 75 -3.28 -9.60 -4.49
N THR A 76 -3.28 -8.54 -5.31
CA THR A 76 -2.79 -7.23 -4.88
C THR A 76 -3.59 -6.73 -3.66
N PRO A 77 -2.95 -6.51 -2.49
CA PRO A 77 -3.64 -6.15 -1.27
C PRO A 77 -4.15 -4.70 -1.30
N PRO A 78 -5.20 -4.37 -0.52
CA PRO A 78 -5.85 -3.06 -0.57
C PRO A 78 -4.89 -1.87 -0.45
N ILE A 79 -3.90 -1.95 0.45
CA ILE A 79 -2.93 -0.86 0.65
C ILE A 79 -2.11 -0.55 -0.61
N LEU A 80 -1.86 -1.54 -1.48
CA LEU A 80 -1.17 -1.34 -2.76
C LEU A 80 -2.12 -0.85 -3.85
N LEU A 81 -3.41 -1.20 -3.78
CA LEU A 81 -4.42 -0.63 -4.69
C LEU A 81 -4.58 0.87 -4.45
N GLU A 82 -4.60 1.29 -3.18
CA GLU A 82 -4.73 2.70 -2.82
C GLU A 82 -3.53 3.56 -3.29
N THR A 83 -2.34 2.95 -3.46
CA THR A 83 -1.19 3.62 -4.10
C THR A 83 -1.28 3.68 -5.63
N GLY A 84 -2.32 3.10 -6.23
CA GLY A 84 -2.63 3.16 -7.65
C GLY A 84 -2.36 1.86 -8.42
N MET A 85 -1.95 0.77 -7.76
CA MET A 85 -1.70 -0.50 -8.45
C MET A 85 -3.01 -1.17 -8.88
N SER A 86 -3.00 -1.86 -10.02
CA SER A 86 -4.14 -2.62 -10.52
C SER A 86 -4.40 -3.88 -9.69
N GLN A 87 -5.67 -4.32 -9.61
CA GLN A 87 -6.06 -5.59 -9.00
C GLN A 87 -5.60 -6.78 -9.86
N LEU A 88 -4.32 -7.13 -9.74
CA LEU A 88 -3.67 -8.23 -10.47
C LEU A 88 -3.08 -9.26 -9.50
N PRO A 89 -2.84 -10.50 -9.95
CA PRO A 89 -2.08 -11.46 -9.16
C PRO A 89 -0.63 -10.98 -8.99
N MET A 90 -0.07 -11.19 -7.81
CA MET A 90 1.32 -10.93 -7.52
C MET A 90 2.14 -12.19 -7.76
N LEU A 91 3.06 -12.12 -8.73
CA LEU A 91 3.83 -13.29 -9.18
C LEU A 91 5.31 -13.18 -8.81
N PHE A 92 5.92 -14.31 -8.46
CA PHE A 92 7.32 -14.43 -8.09
C PHE A 92 7.95 -15.65 -8.76
N THR A 93 9.12 -15.51 -9.41
CA THR A 93 9.70 -16.63 -10.17
C THR A 93 10.45 -17.61 -9.28
N GLN A 94 10.52 -18.87 -9.71
CA GLN A 94 11.38 -19.87 -9.06
C GLN A 94 12.86 -19.49 -9.13
N LYS A 95 13.29 -18.81 -10.20
CA LYS A 95 14.64 -18.26 -10.28
C LYS A 95 14.89 -17.24 -9.17
N HIS A 96 14.01 -16.26 -8.99
CA HIS A 96 14.14 -15.29 -7.91
C HIS A 96 14.08 -15.96 -6.54
N LEU A 97 13.23 -16.99 -6.36
CA LEU A 97 13.23 -17.79 -5.13
C LEU A 97 14.61 -18.40 -4.87
N ALA A 98 15.19 -19.10 -5.86
CA ALA A 98 16.50 -19.71 -5.75
C ALA A 98 17.60 -18.67 -5.44
N ASP A 99 17.58 -17.54 -6.16
CA ASP A 99 18.53 -16.44 -5.96
C ASP A 99 18.41 -15.86 -4.51
N CYS A 100 17.20 -15.85 -3.92
CA CYS A 100 16.95 -15.30 -2.58
C CYS A 100 17.23 -16.25 -1.40
N ILE A 101 17.40 -17.55 -1.62
CA ILE A 101 17.68 -18.54 -0.56
C ILE A 101 19.15 -18.95 -0.51
N HIS A 102 19.89 -18.70 -1.58
CA HIS A 102 21.30 -19.06 -1.64
C HIS A 102 22.16 -18.04 -0.88
N PRO A 103 23.17 -18.50 -0.12
CA PRO A 103 24.04 -17.59 0.62
C PRO A 103 24.77 -16.65 -0.33
N LYS A 104 25.00 -15.41 0.13
CA LYS A 104 25.81 -14.42 -0.58
C LYS A 104 27.16 -15.06 -0.94
N LYS A 105 27.44 -15.23 -2.23
CA LYS A 105 28.77 -15.58 -2.71
C LYS A 105 29.55 -14.29 -2.96
N ASP A 106 30.82 -14.27 -2.59
CA ASP A 106 31.70 -13.13 -2.87
C ASP A 106 31.64 -12.77 -4.37
N GLY A 107 31.26 -11.52 -4.65
CA GLY A 107 31.15 -10.99 -6.01
C GLY A 107 29.83 -11.25 -6.75
N ALA A 108 28.78 -11.77 -6.10
CA ALA A 108 27.48 -12.01 -6.71
C ALA A 108 26.35 -11.23 -6.03
N ASP A 109 26.06 -10.03 -6.55
CA ASP A 109 25.08 -9.06 -6.05
C ASP A 109 23.62 -9.55 -6.02
N SER A 110 23.31 -10.68 -6.68
CA SER A 110 21.96 -11.22 -6.81
C SER A 110 21.56 -12.22 -5.73
N TYR A 111 22.51 -12.65 -4.88
CA TYR A 111 22.21 -13.57 -3.78
C TYR A 111 21.82 -12.79 -2.52
N HIS A 112 20.73 -13.21 -1.90
CA HIS A 112 20.22 -12.60 -0.68
C HIS A 112 20.05 -13.68 0.37
N GLU A 113 20.39 -13.39 1.62
CA GLU A 113 20.24 -14.36 2.71
C GLU A 113 18.91 -14.14 3.42
N ILE A 114 17.83 -14.29 2.66
CA ILE A 114 16.46 -14.25 3.18
C ILE A 114 16.07 -15.67 3.55
N SER A 115 15.55 -15.85 4.76
CA SER A 115 15.15 -17.18 5.20
C SER A 115 13.93 -17.68 4.44
N ILE A 116 13.80 -19.00 4.29
CA ILE A 116 12.64 -19.63 3.65
C ILE A 116 11.34 -19.20 4.36
N GLU A 117 11.36 -19.08 5.70
CA GLU A 117 10.19 -18.63 6.47
C GLU A 117 9.79 -17.18 6.14
N GLN A 118 10.77 -16.28 5.95
CA GLN A 118 10.50 -14.92 5.49
C GLN A 118 9.92 -14.89 4.08
N ILE A 119 10.41 -15.74 3.19
CA ILE A 119 9.81 -15.91 1.87
C ILE A 119 8.36 -16.39 2.02
N LYS A 120 8.10 -17.48 2.74
CA LYS A 120 6.75 -18.04 2.94
C LYS A 120 5.78 -17.01 3.54
N ASN A 121 6.27 -16.08 4.37
CA ASN A 121 5.47 -15.02 4.97
C ASN A 121 5.23 -13.79 4.05
N MET A 122 5.78 -13.78 2.84
CA MET A 122 5.69 -12.66 1.90
C MET A 122 4.25 -12.14 1.65
N PRO A 123 3.19 -12.98 1.54
CA PRO A 123 1.82 -12.49 1.39
C PRO A 123 1.40 -11.55 2.52
N VAL A 124 1.73 -11.90 3.78
CA VAL A 124 1.45 -11.07 4.96
C VAL A 124 2.30 -9.81 4.92
N LEU A 125 3.61 -9.94 4.68
CA LEU A 125 4.55 -8.81 4.67
C LEU A 125 4.18 -7.72 3.65
N ILE A 126 3.64 -8.11 2.49
CA ILE A 126 3.19 -7.18 1.44
C ILE A 126 1.83 -6.55 1.81
N ALA A 127 0.91 -7.31 2.39
CA ALA A 127 -0.39 -6.80 2.81
C ALA A 127 -0.32 -5.83 4.00
N GLU A 128 0.78 -5.92 4.75
CA GLU A 128 0.98 -5.23 6.01
C GLU A 128 2.31 -4.43 6.07
N PRO A 129 2.58 -3.55 5.08
CA PRO A 129 3.89 -2.94 4.91
C PRO A 129 4.22 -1.93 6.02
N VAL A 130 5.51 -1.72 6.26
CA VAL A 130 6.02 -0.61 7.07
C VAL A 130 5.98 0.68 6.25
N MET A 131 6.46 0.63 5.01
CA MET A 131 6.49 1.76 4.09
C MET A 131 6.30 1.29 2.66
N ILE A 132 5.80 2.19 1.80
CA ILE A 132 5.75 1.99 0.36
C ILE A 132 6.34 3.23 -0.31
N TYR A 133 7.22 3.05 -1.29
CA TYR A 133 7.79 4.17 -2.06
C TYR A 133 8.06 3.82 -3.53
N ASP A 134 8.11 4.83 -4.39
CA ASP A 134 8.58 4.70 -5.76
C ASP A 134 10.09 4.41 -5.78
N SER A 135 10.53 3.42 -6.55
CA SER A 135 11.96 3.09 -6.63
C SER A 135 12.83 4.30 -7.02
N LEU A 136 14.00 4.40 -6.38
CA LEU A 136 15.02 5.40 -6.70
C LEU A 136 15.81 5.06 -7.97
N SER A 137 16.00 3.78 -8.26
CA SER A 137 16.81 3.31 -9.41
C SER A 137 15.99 2.96 -10.64
N ARG A 138 14.69 2.73 -10.47
CA ARG A 138 13.76 2.34 -11.53
C ARG A 138 12.53 3.22 -11.50
N ASN A 139 12.08 3.66 -12.67
CA ASN A 139 10.86 4.44 -12.84
C ASN A 139 9.63 3.55 -13.12
N ASP A 140 9.78 2.22 -13.07
CA ASP A 140 8.72 1.24 -13.34
C ASP A 140 8.47 0.30 -12.14
N SER A 141 8.96 0.65 -10.95
CA SER A 141 8.93 -0.23 -9.79
C SER A 141 8.52 0.50 -8.51
N VAL A 142 7.67 -0.15 -7.72
CA VAL A 142 7.30 0.24 -6.35
C VAL A 142 8.06 -0.66 -5.39
N VAL A 143 8.50 -0.09 -4.26
CA VAL A 143 9.21 -0.82 -3.22
C VAL A 143 8.37 -0.85 -1.95
N VAL A 144 8.23 -2.03 -1.39
CA VAL A 144 7.61 -2.28 -0.09
C VAL A 144 8.69 -2.54 0.94
N VAL A 145 8.65 -1.83 2.06
CA VAL A 145 9.47 -2.13 3.24
C VAL A 145 8.65 -2.99 4.17
N THR A 146 9.19 -4.13 4.58
CA THR A 146 8.50 -5.08 5.46
C THR A 146 8.83 -4.79 6.93
N SER A 147 8.12 -5.46 7.85
CA SER A 147 8.41 -5.43 9.29
C SER A 147 9.59 -6.32 9.70
N GLU A 148 10.21 -7.01 8.75
CA GLU A 148 11.26 -8.00 8.99
C GLU A 148 12.65 -7.43 8.74
N THR A 149 13.63 -8.01 9.40
CA THR A 149 15.05 -7.78 9.12
C THR A 149 15.72 -9.06 8.67
N ASP A 150 16.75 -8.97 7.84
CA ASP A 150 17.58 -10.13 7.52
C ASP A 150 18.48 -10.52 8.72
N LYS A 151 19.34 -11.52 8.52
CA LYS A 151 20.27 -12.01 9.55
C LYS A 151 21.30 -10.96 10.01
N GLU A 152 21.52 -9.90 9.22
CA GLU A 152 22.42 -8.79 9.52
C GLU A 152 21.64 -7.59 10.12
N HIS A 153 20.38 -7.79 10.52
CA HIS A 153 19.47 -6.77 11.03
C HIS A 153 19.11 -5.67 10.01
N LEU A 154 19.35 -5.91 8.73
CA LEU A 154 19.00 -4.97 7.67
C LEU A 154 17.49 -5.04 7.36
N PRO A 155 16.78 -3.90 7.27
CA PRO A 155 15.39 -3.87 6.85
C PRO A 155 15.17 -4.61 5.53
N VAL A 156 14.24 -5.56 5.51
CA VAL A 156 13.90 -6.32 4.31
C VAL A 156 12.97 -5.48 3.43
N ILE A 157 13.32 -5.38 2.15
CA ILE A 157 12.51 -4.69 1.15
C ILE A 157 12.13 -5.64 0.01
N ILE A 158 10.97 -5.41 -0.59
CA ILE A 158 10.43 -6.16 -1.72
C ILE A 158 10.22 -5.17 -2.87
N SER A 159 10.84 -5.45 -4.02
CA SER A 159 10.64 -4.66 -5.23
C SER A 159 9.57 -5.29 -6.10
N ILE A 160 8.61 -4.49 -6.53
CA ILE A 160 7.46 -4.90 -7.33
C ILE A 160 7.41 -4.04 -8.59
N ARG A 161 7.33 -4.67 -9.75
CA ARG A 161 7.03 -4.01 -11.02
C ARG A 161 5.52 -4.10 -11.28
N PRO A 162 4.77 -2.99 -11.16
CA PRO A 162 3.34 -2.97 -11.43
C PRO A 162 3.02 -3.27 -12.90
N ASP A 163 1.83 -3.80 -13.17
CA ASP A 163 1.27 -4.02 -14.52
C ASP A 163 2.21 -4.75 -15.50
N GLY A 164 3.06 -5.62 -14.97
CA GLY A 164 3.93 -6.49 -15.74
C GLY A 164 3.19 -7.72 -16.28
N GLN A 165 3.98 -8.72 -16.68
CA GLN A 165 3.46 -10.00 -17.11
C GLN A 165 4.31 -11.12 -16.51
N GLY A 166 3.67 -12.24 -16.21
CA GLY A 166 4.32 -13.46 -15.74
C GLY A 166 3.70 -14.70 -16.37
N THR A 167 4.40 -15.81 -16.28
CA THR A 167 3.87 -17.11 -16.69
C THR A 167 3.31 -17.83 -15.47
N TYR A 168 2.02 -18.12 -15.48
CA TYR A 168 1.33 -18.87 -14.43
C TYR A 168 0.43 -19.92 -15.10
N GLU A 169 0.47 -21.16 -14.61
CA GLU A 169 -0.26 -22.29 -15.22
C GLU A 169 -0.04 -22.42 -16.74
N MET A 170 1.22 -22.25 -17.19
CA MET A 170 1.63 -22.27 -18.60
C MET A 170 0.99 -21.18 -19.49
N GLN A 171 0.37 -20.16 -18.90
CA GLN A 171 -0.23 -19.03 -19.61
C GLN A 171 0.44 -17.72 -19.21
N ARG A 172 0.51 -16.77 -20.16
CA ARG A 172 1.00 -15.43 -19.91
C ARG A 172 -0.15 -14.60 -19.32
N VAL A 173 0.00 -14.19 -18.08
CA VAL A 173 -1.00 -13.42 -17.33
C VAL A 173 -0.46 -12.04 -16.97
N ALA A 174 -1.33 -11.04 -16.96
CA ALA A 174 -1.01 -9.72 -16.40
C ALA A 174 -0.79 -9.87 -14.89
N SER A 175 0.22 -9.20 -14.35
CA SER A 175 0.64 -9.40 -12.97
C SER A 175 1.40 -8.22 -12.39
N ASN A 176 1.23 -7.97 -11.09
CA ASN A 176 2.16 -7.14 -10.33
C ASN A 176 3.37 -8.01 -9.94
N PHE A 177 4.48 -7.83 -10.64
CA PHE A 177 5.55 -8.82 -10.64
C PHE A 177 6.61 -8.51 -9.59
N ILE A 178 6.84 -9.44 -8.67
CA ILE A 178 7.86 -9.31 -7.62
C ILE A 178 9.22 -9.63 -8.23
N THR A 179 10.10 -8.63 -8.25
CA THR A 179 11.40 -8.71 -8.92
C THR A 179 12.53 -9.07 -7.96
N SER A 180 12.40 -8.76 -6.68
CA SER A 180 13.40 -9.09 -5.66
C SER A 180 12.88 -8.92 -4.24
N ILE A 181 13.51 -9.64 -3.30
CA ILE A 181 13.37 -9.46 -1.86
C ILE A 181 14.77 -9.56 -1.23
N TYR A 182 15.16 -8.57 -0.42
CA TYR A 182 16.49 -8.52 0.18
C TYR A 182 16.60 -7.53 1.35
N GLY A 183 17.58 -7.73 2.23
CA GLY A 183 17.96 -6.77 3.26
C GLY A 183 18.68 -5.56 2.68
N ARG A 184 18.23 -4.35 3.01
CA ARG A 184 18.76 -3.11 2.44
C ARG A 184 19.85 -2.50 3.32
N THR A 185 21.08 -2.49 2.81
CA THR A 185 22.19 -1.74 3.41
C THR A 185 21.97 -0.23 3.30
N ASN A 186 22.52 0.53 4.26
CA ASN A 186 22.43 1.99 4.32
C ASN A 186 20.98 2.49 4.21
N PHE A 187 20.05 1.82 4.89
CA PHE A 187 18.62 2.08 4.76
C PHE A 187 18.24 3.52 5.15
N GLU A 188 18.84 4.08 6.20
CA GLU A 188 18.57 5.48 6.61
C GLU A 188 18.89 6.48 5.49
N ALA A 189 20.11 6.43 4.94
CA ALA A 189 20.52 7.30 3.83
C ALA A 189 19.72 7.02 2.55
N HIS A 190 19.24 5.79 2.35
CA HIS A 190 18.32 5.46 1.27
C HIS A 190 16.96 6.14 1.48
N LEU A 191 16.40 6.04 2.68
CA LEU A 191 15.10 6.63 3.02
C LEU A 191 15.13 8.16 2.97
N GLN A 192 16.22 8.80 3.43
CA GLN A 192 16.41 10.25 3.29
C GLN A 192 16.29 10.69 1.82
N ARG A 193 16.85 9.92 0.89
CA ARG A 193 16.72 10.20 -0.56
C ARG A 193 15.31 9.95 -1.09
N VAL A 194 14.63 8.91 -0.60
CA VAL A 194 13.23 8.66 -0.95
C VAL A 194 12.37 9.86 -0.56
N ILE A 195 12.56 10.41 0.64
CA ILE A 195 11.79 11.55 1.14
C ILE A 195 12.18 12.84 0.40
N SER A 196 13.47 13.11 0.23
CA SER A 196 13.93 14.33 -0.44
C SER A 196 13.57 14.39 -1.93
N GLN A 197 13.37 13.24 -2.57
CA GLN A 197 12.89 13.14 -3.95
C GLN A 197 11.37 12.98 -4.06
N ASP A 198 10.64 13.19 -2.95
CA ASP A 198 9.18 13.08 -2.92
C ASP A 198 8.69 11.73 -3.48
N LYS A 199 9.31 10.61 -3.06
CA LYS A 199 9.03 9.24 -3.53
C LYS A 199 8.22 8.39 -2.56
N LEU A 200 8.02 8.84 -1.32
CA LEU A 200 7.28 8.11 -0.30
C LEU A 200 5.77 8.11 -0.62
N LEU A 201 5.13 6.94 -0.58
CA LEU A 201 3.70 6.77 -0.85
C LEU A 201 2.90 6.48 0.43
N PHE A 202 3.51 5.76 1.37
CA PHE A 202 2.89 5.36 2.63
C PHE A 202 3.96 5.10 3.69
N CYS A 203 3.66 5.40 4.96
CA CYS A 203 4.47 5.02 6.10
C CYS A 203 3.59 4.71 7.32
N SER A 204 3.72 3.52 7.90
CA SER A 204 3.03 3.18 9.14
C SER A 204 3.77 3.72 10.35
N LYS A 205 3.08 4.41 11.26
CA LYS A 205 3.71 5.03 12.44
C LYS A 205 4.28 3.99 13.41
N GLN A 206 3.47 2.99 13.76
CA GLN A 206 3.87 1.97 14.72
C GLN A 206 4.95 1.05 14.14
N LYS A 207 4.73 0.56 12.91
CA LYS A 207 5.64 -0.41 12.30
C LYS A 207 6.99 0.20 11.91
N SER A 208 7.02 1.47 11.49
CA SER A 208 8.29 2.15 11.20
C SER A 208 9.15 2.29 12.46
N ARG A 209 8.56 2.74 13.58
CA ARG A 209 9.28 2.86 14.85
C ARG A 209 9.83 1.51 15.33
N GLU A 210 9.03 0.46 15.21
CA GLU A 210 9.46 -0.89 15.55
C GLU A 210 10.62 -1.35 14.66
N LEU A 211 10.51 -1.15 13.35
CA LEU A 211 11.55 -1.52 12.39
C LEU A 211 12.90 -0.87 12.72
N PHE A 212 12.95 0.44 12.95
CA PHE A 212 14.20 1.11 13.30
C PHE A 212 14.76 0.61 14.64
N ARG A 213 13.89 0.32 15.62
CA ARG A 213 14.29 -0.26 16.91
C ARG A 213 14.96 -1.62 16.72
N VAL A 214 14.37 -2.54 15.95
CA VAL A 214 14.91 -3.89 15.75
C VAL A 214 16.15 -3.89 14.85
N SER A 215 16.25 -2.94 13.92
CA SER A 215 17.45 -2.73 13.09
C SER A 215 18.61 -2.05 13.83
N GLY A 216 18.45 -1.69 15.10
CA GLY A 216 19.51 -1.09 15.92
C GLY A 216 19.92 0.33 15.49
N VAL A 217 19.05 1.03 14.76
CA VAL A 217 19.30 2.36 14.22
C VAL A 217 18.39 3.39 14.89
N GLN A 218 18.88 4.63 15.03
CA GLN A 218 18.06 5.71 15.56
C GLN A 218 16.88 5.99 14.62
N PHE A 219 15.72 6.33 15.18
CA PHE A 219 14.56 6.73 14.36
C PHE A 219 14.92 7.98 13.53
N PRO A 220 14.80 7.94 12.19
CA PRO A 220 15.27 9.03 11.35
C PRO A 220 14.43 10.30 11.49
N GLY A 221 15.08 11.43 11.73
CA GLY A 221 14.41 12.74 11.76
C GLY A 221 13.83 13.18 10.41
N CYS A 222 14.26 12.57 9.29
CA CYS A 222 13.63 12.82 7.99
C CYS A 222 12.17 12.38 7.91
N LEU A 223 11.71 11.53 8.85
CA LEU A 223 10.32 11.13 8.98
C LEU A 223 9.48 12.13 9.79
N ASP A 224 10.10 13.18 10.35
CA ASP A 224 9.38 14.21 11.08
C ASP A 224 8.49 15.02 10.13
N GLY A 225 7.22 15.18 10.48
CA GLY A 225 6.24 15.93 9.68
C GLY A 225 5.63 15.17 8.50
N ILE A 226 5.96 13.89 8.32
CA ILE A 226 5.31 13.05 7.31
C ILE A 226 3.91 12.62 7.79
N GLY A 227 2.96 12.53 6.86
CA GLY A 227 1.66 11.88 7.11
C GLY A 227 1.84 10.38 7.33
N PHE A 228 1.57 9.90 8.54
CA PHE A 228 1.62 8.48 8.86
C PHE A 228 0.25 7.82 8.73
N ASP A 229 0.26 6.52 8.45
CA ASP A 229 -0.91 5.64 8.38
C ASP A 229 -1.97 6.10 7.35
N ILE A 230 -1.55 6.93 6.39
CA ILE A 230 -2.34 7.41 5.25
C ILE A 230 -1.54 7.22 3.95
N ILE A 231 -2.24 7.10 2.82
CA ILE A 231 -1.61 7.23 1.52
C ILE A 231 -1.25 8.69 1.28
N ILE A 232 0.04 8.99 1.27
CA ILE A 232 0.59 10.33 1.05
C ILE A 232 0.33 10.77 -0.40
N ARG A 233 0.51 9.84 -1.35
CA ARG A 233 0.21 10.04 -2.77
C ARG A 233 0.17 8.71 -3.54
N GLN A 234 -0.40 8.73 -4.73
CA GLN A 234 -0.30 7.62 -5.68
C GLN A 234 1.10 7.53 -6.31
N SER A 235 1.50 6.32 -6.72
CA SER A 235 2.77 6.03 -7.36
C SER A 235 2.88 6.71 -8.73
N ARG A 236 4.06 7.24 -9.05
CA ARG A 236 4.39 7.74 -10.41
C ARG A 236 5.01 6.66 -11.29
N ASN A 237 5.28 5.48 -10.72
CA ASN A 237 5.97 4.38 -11.39
C ASN A 237 5.01 3.35 -12.01
N ILE A 238 3.71 3.67 -12.07
CA ILE A 238 2.66 2.84 -12.63
C ILE A 238 2.33 3.34 -14.04
N VAL A 239 2.79 2.59 -15.04
CA VAL A 239 2.81 3.02 -16.45
C VAL A 239 1.40 3.05 -17.08
N ASN A 240 0.45 2.30 -16.52
CA ASN A 240 -0.92 2.18 -17.05
C ASN A 240 -1.99 2.75 -16.12
N SER A 241 -1.66 3.79 -15.33
CA SER A 241 -2.66 4.44 -14.47
C SER A 241 -3.86 4.88 -15.32
N HIS A 242 -4.96 4.10 -15.24
CA HIS A 242 -6.26 4.55 -15.70
C HIS A 242 -6.66 5.60 -14.68
N ILE A 243 -6.38 6.86 -14.99
CA ILE A 243 -6.97 7.98 -14.27
C ILE A 243 -8.49 7.78 -14.45
N PRO A 244 -9.28 7.55 -13.39
CA PRO A 244 -10.72 7.50 -13.55
C PRO A 244 -11.15 8.88 -14.07
N GLU A 245 -11.81 8.93 -15.22
CA GLU A 245 -12.28 10.18 -15.87
C GLU A 245 -13.11 11.07 -14.90
N GLU A 246 -13.70 10.48 -13.85
CA GLU A 246 -14.38 11.19 -12.77
C GLU A 246 -13.49 12.17 -11.97
N ARG A 247 -12.16 11.94 -11.91
CA ARG A 247 -11.21 12.79 -11.17
C ARG A 247 -10.75 14.02 -11.97
N GLU A 248 -10.67 13.92 -13.29
CA GLU A 248 -10.40 15.11 -14.13
C GLU A 248 -11.60 16.05 -14.13
N GLU A 249 -12.82 15.52 -14.19
CA GLU A 249 -14.03 16.35 -14.09
C GLU A 249 -14.17 17.04 -12.73
N THR A 250 -13.86 16.36 -11.63
CA THR A 250 -13.92 16.96 -10.29
C THR A 250 -12.79 17.97 -10.06
N ALA A 251 -11.56 17.68 -10.52
CA ALA A 251 -10.46 18.64 -10.47
C ALA A 251 -10.72 19.89 -11.34
N ALA A 252 -11.29 19.71 -12.54
CA ALA A 252 -11.67 20.81 -13.43
C ALA A 252 -12.82 21.66 -12.84
N LYS A 253 -13.83 21.03 -12.23
CA LYS A 253 -14.92 21.73 -11.53
C LYS A 253 -14.40 22.51 -10.31
N THR A 254 -13.48 21.93 -9.54
CA THR A 254 -12.88 22.58 -8.36
C THR A 254 -12.00 23.76 -8.76
N ALA A 255 -11.21 23.63 -9.84
CA ALA A 255 -10.39 24.73 -10.36
C ALA A 255 -11.26 25.89 -10.90
N ALA A 256 -12.35 25.57 -11.61
CA ALA A 256 -13.29 26.57 -12.12
C ALA A 256 -14.04 27.30 -10.99
N GLU A 257 -14.40 26.62 -9.90
CA GLU A 257 -15.00 27.26 -8.71
C GLU A 257 -13.99 28.18 -8.00
N GLN A 258 -12.73 27.76 -7.86
CA GLN A 258 -11.68 28.61 -7.26
C GLN A 258 -11.40 29.87 -8.09
N GLU A 259 -11.40 29.75 -9.41
CA GLU A 259 -11.21 30.90 -10.31
C GLU A 259 -12.41 31.86 -10.25
N GLN A 260 -13.64 31.36 -10.14
CA GLN A 260 -14.82 32.20 -9.94
C GLN A 260 -14.82 32.92 -8.58
N ILE A 261 -14.41 32.25 -7.51
CA ILE A 261 -14.28 32.86 -6.18
C ILE A 261 -13.25 33.99 -6.23
N HIS A 262 -12.10 33.76 -6.86
CA HIS A 262 -11.05 34.78 -7.00
C HIS A 262 -11.53 36.00 -7.81
N LEU A 263 -12.24 35.77 -8.92
CA LEU A 263 -12.81 36.86 -9.73
C LEU A 263 -13.86 37.68 -8.96
N GLN A 264 -14.67 37.04 -8.10
CA GLN A 264 -15.63 37.74 -7.25
C GLN A 264 -14.96 38.57 -6.14
N GLU A 265 -13.87 38.08 -5.57
CA GLU A 265 -13.09 38.81 -4.57
C GLU A 265 -12.43 40.04 -5.17
N VAL A 266 -11.81 39.91 -6.35
CA VAL A 266 -11.21 41.04 -7.09
C VAL A 266 -12.26 42.10 -7.44
N GLN A 267 -13.46 41.69 -7.85
CA GLN A 267 -14.56 42.63 -8.12
C GLN A 267 -15.06 43.35 -6.87
N LYS A 268 -15.15 42.64 -5.73
CA LYS A 268 -15.52 43.26 -4.45
C LYS A 268 -14.48 44.29 -3.99
N GLU A 269 -13.19 43.96 -4.09
CA GLU A 269 -12.11 44.89 -3.75
C GLU A 269 -12.12 46.14 -4.63
N SER A 270 -12.31 45.99 -5.94
CA SER A 270 -12.44 47.11 -6.87
C SER A 270 -13.64 48.01 -6.53
N SER A 271 -14.80 47.43 -6.22
CA SER A 271 -15.99 48.21 -5.85
C SER A 271 -15.83 48.94 -4.51
N ALA A 272 -15.10 48.36 -3.56
CA ALA A 272 -14.81 48.97 -2.27
C ALA A 272 -13.86 50.18 -2.42
N GLN A 273 -12.85 50.05 -3.27
CA GLN A 273 -11.91 51.15 -3.59
C GLN A 273 -12.62 52.33 -4.27
N GLU A 274 -13.55 52.05 -5.19
CA GLU A 274 -14.35 53.10 -5.84
C GLU A 274 -15.26 53.81 -4.85
N ALA A 275 -15.94 53.08 -3.97
CA ALA A 275 -16.80 53.67 -2.93
C ALA A 275 -16.00 54.53 -1.93
N GLU A 276 -14.77 54.12 -1.59
CA GLU A 276 -13.89 54.90 -0.74
C GLU A 276 -13.39 56.17 -1.43
N ALA A 277 -13.06 56.10 -2.72
CA ALA A 277 -12.67 57.27 -3.51
C ALA A 277 -13.80 58.30 -3.64
N VAL A 278 -15.06 57.86 -3.75
CA VAL A 278 -16.22 58.76 -3.75
C VAL A 278 -16.37 59.46 -2.40
N ARG A 279 -16.29 58.72 -1.28
CA ARG A 279 -16.36 59.31 0.07
C ARG A 279 -15.27 60.33 0.33
N GLN A 280 -14.05 60.07 -0.13
CA GLN A 280 -12.94 61.02 0.01
C GLN A 280 -13.19 62.30 -0.79
N LYS A 281 -13.73 62.21 -2.01
CA LYS A 281 -14.09 63.38 -2.82
C LYS A 281 -15.20 64.21 -2.17
N GLU A 282 -16.23 63.58 -1.60
CA GLU A 282 -17.31 64.28 -0.89
C GLU A 282 -16.79 65.02 0.34
N GLN A 283 -15.95 64.37 1.16
CA GLN A 283 -15.32 65.00 2.33
C GLN A 283 -14.40 66.18 1.95
N GLN A 284 -13.74 66.09 0.80
CA GLN A 284 -12.88 67.14 0.29
C GLN A 284 -13.70 68.33 -0.20
N ALA A 285 -14.80 68.10 -0.93
CA ALA A 285 -15.74 69.13 -1.36
C ALA A 285 -16.37 69.86 -0.16
N GLU A 286 -16.80 69.13 0.87
CA GLU A 286 -17.40 69.72 2.08
C GLU A 286 -16.40 70.56 2.87
N LYS A 287 -15.12 70.18 2.89
CA LYS A 287 -14.03 70.99 3.46
C LYS A 287 -13.80 72.27 2.65
N THR A 288 -13.79 72.19 1.32
CA THR A 288 -13.61 73.35 0.45
C THR A 288 -14.78 74.33 0.58
N GLU A 289 -16.02 73.85 0.67
CA GLU A 289 -17.19 74.71 0.90
C GLU A 289 -17.15 75.40 2.27
N LYS A 290 -16.77 74.69 3.33
CA LYS A 290 -16.60 75.28 4.68
C LYS A 290 -15.50 76.33 4.71
N GLU A 291 -14.42 76.15 3.95
CA GLU A 291 -13.32 77.10 3.83
C GLU A 291 -13.72 78.35 3.03
N GLN A 292 -14.46 78.18 1.93
CA GLN A 292 -15.01 79.29 1.14
C GLN A 292 -16.02 80.12 1.96
N GLN A 293 -16.90 79.47 2.73
CA GLN A 293 -17.85 80.18 3.62
C GLN A 293 -17.14 80.93 4.76
N ARG A 294 -15.97 80.47 5.22
CA ARG A 294 -15.15 81.16 6.22
C ARG A 294 -14.49 82.41 5.65
N ASN A 295 -14.10 82.39 4.38
CA ASN A 295 -13.48 83.52 3.71
C ASN A 295 -14.48 84.62 3.30
N LEU A 296 -15.77 84.30 3.11
CA LEU A 296 -16.83 85.30 2.86
C LEU A 296 -17.31 86.05 4.12
N LYS A 297 -16.92 85.60 5.32
CA LYS A 297 -17.31 86.22 6.61
C LYS A 297 -16.19 87.08 7.25
N ARG A 298 -15.12 87.35 6.51
CA ARG A 298 -14.06 88.32 6.85
C ARG A 298 -14.18 89.53 5.95
#